data_AF-M6BWP2-F1
#
_entry.id   AF-M6BWP2-F1
#
_cell.length_a   1.000
_cell.length_b   1.000
_cell.length_c   1.000
_cell.angle_alpha   90.00
_cell.angle_beta   90.00
_cell.angle_gamma   90.00
#
_symmetry.space_group_name_H-M   'P 1'
#
loop_
_entity.id
_entity.type
_entity.pdbx_description
1 polymer ?
#
loop_
_entity_poly.entity_id
_entity_poly.type
_entity_poly.pdbx_seq_one_letter_code
_entity_poly.pdbx_strand_id
1 'polypeptide(L)'
;MMSVLGIKDEVTTLHERAEIGDALQSPGPIRSLPEAKDFESLIRFYEASLSDLEETISKTKKDDPKMAYYRSLLILTKKVELELKNSILSFQNLFRDLEEIHDFVHEIYPA
;
A
#
# COMPACT_ATOMS: atom_id res chain seq x y z
N MET A 1 3.69 -3.30 3.22
CA MET A 1 3.43 -4.49 2.39
C MET A 1 4.00 -5.77 3.01
N MET A 2 5.28 -5.81 3.39
CA MET A 2 5.90 -7.02 3.98
C MET A 2 5.07 -7.65 5.11
N SER A 3 4.61 -6.84 6.07
CA SER A 3 3.73 -7.29 7.16
C SER A 3 2.41 -7.89 6.66
N VAL A 4 1.78 -7.28 5.66
CA VAL A 4 0.50 -7.74 5.08
C VAL A 4 0.68 -9.07 4.34
N LEU A 5 1.81 -9.25 3.65
CA LEU A 5 2.14 -10.47 2.91
C LEU A 5 2.78 -11.57 3.79
N GLY A 6 3.02 -11.29 5.08
CA GLY A 6 3.72 -12.22 5.97
C GLY A 6 5.20 -12.41 5.66
N ILE A 7 5.83 -11.50 4.92
CA ILE A 7 7.26 -11.53 4.61
C ILE A 7 8.04 -11.07 5.86
N LYS A 8 8.89 -11.96 6.38
CA LYS A 8 9.71 -11.72 7.57
C LYS A 8 11.17 -11.50 7.18
N ASP A 9 11.49 -10.26 6.79
CA ASP A 9 12.86 -9.82 6.53
C ASP A 9 13.16 -8.59 7.41
N GLU A 10 13.82 -8.83 8.54
CA GLU A 10 14.15 -7.79 9.51
C GLU A 10 15.21 -6.83 8.97
N VAL A 11 16.14 -7.32 8.14
CA VAL A 11 17.22 -6.48 7.59
C VAL A 11 16.64 -5.46 6.62
N THR A 12 15.80 -5.89 5.69
CA THR A 12 15.09 -4.97 4.80
C THR A 12 14.17 -4.04 5.58
N THR A 13 13.45 -4.54 6.58
CA THR A 13 12.57 -3.68 7.40
C THR A 13 13.34 -2.56 8.10
N LEU A 14 14.50 -2.86 8.68
CA LEU A 14 15.36 -1.87 9.32
C LEU A 14 15.95 -0.88 8.31
N HIS A 15 16.37 -1.36 7.14
CA HIS A 15 16.87 -0.52 6.06
C HIS A 15 15.82 0.48 5.59
N GLU A 16 14.61 0.02 5.24
CA GLU A 16 13.51 0.88 4.80
C GLU A 16 13.09 1.89 5.88
N ARG A 17 13.04 1.47 7.15
CA ARG A 17 12.75 2.38 8.27
C ARG A 17 13.82 3.46 8.44
N ALA A 18 15.09 3.13 8.21
CA ALA A 18 16.18 4.08 8.27
C ALA A 18 16.10 5.10 7.12
N GLU A 19 15.68 4.69 5.92
CA GLU A 19 15.49 5.60 4.78
C GLU A 19 14.34 6.59 4.99
N ILE A 20 13.24 6.17 5.63
CA ILE A 20 12.12 7.06 5.96
C ILE A 20 12.53 8.09 7.03
N GLY A 21 13.38 7.69 7.98
CA GLY A 21 13.97 8.58 8.98
C GLY A 21 12.93 9.30 9.86
N ASP A 22 13.12 10.61 10.05
CA ASP A 22 12.34 11.44 10.97
C ASP A 22 10.84 11.53 10.63
N ALA A 23 10.45 11.20 9.40
CA ALA A 23 9.05 11.14 9.02
C ALA A 23 8.26 10.08 9.82
N LEU A 24 8.93 9.09 10.41
CA LEU A 24 8.31 8.12 11.33
C LEU A 24 8.00 8.70 12.72
N GLN A 25 8.65 9.81 13.10
CA GLN A 25 8.45 10.46 14.40
C GLN A 25 7.28 11.44 14.38
N SER A 26 6.89 11.92 13.21
CA SER A 26 5.79 12.86 13.05
C SER A 26 4.45 12.14 12.84
N PRO A 27 3.35 12.59 13.44
CA PRO A 27 2.02 12.08 13.13
C PRO A 27 1.71 12.28 11.63
N GLY A 28 1.24 11.23 10.96
CA GLY A 28 0.85 11.34 9.56
C GLY A 28 0.70 10.00 8.84
N PRO A 29 0.31 10.03 7.56
CA PRO A 29 0.16 8.85 6.71
C PRO A 29 1.44 8.03 6.59
N ILE A 30 2.60 8.68 6.40
CA ILE A 30 3.91 8.01 6.26
C ILE A 30 4.30 7.22 7.52
N ARG A 31 4.04 7.75 8.72
CA ARG A 31 4.21 7.00 9.97
C ARG A 31 3.29 5.79 10.05
N SER A 32 2.05 5.92 9.56
CA SER A 32 1.02 4.88 9.70
C SER A 32 1.20 3.75 8.67
N LEU A 33 1.77 4.06 7.50
CA LEU A 33 1.91 3.14 6.38
C LEU A 33 2.69 1.85 6.71
N PRO A 34 3.85 1.88 7.41
CA PRO A 34 4.56 0.68 7.83
C PRO A 34 3.81 -0.18 8.85
N GLU A 35 2.86 0.40 9.57
CA GLU A 35 2.09 -0.25 10.63
C GLU A 35 0.84 -0.98 10.11
N ALA A 36 0.56 -0.88 8.79
CA ALA A 36 -0.56 -1.58 8.18
C ALA A 36 -0.43 -3.11 8.31
N LYS A 37 -1.48 -3.74 8.85
CA LYS A 37 -1.57 -5.19 9.08
C LYS A 37 -2.48 -5.92 8.09
N ASP A 38 -3.23 -5.16 7.32
CA ASP A 38 -4.20 -5.65 6.34
C ASP A 38 -4.21 -4.74 5.10
N PHE A 39 -4.77 -5.25 4.02
CA PHE A 39 -4.84 -4.55 2.73
C PHE A 39 -5.69 -3.27 2.79
N GLU A 40 -6.75 -3.26 3.59
CA GLU A 40 -7.64 -2.10 3.74
C GLU A 40 -6.87 -0.92 4.37
N SER A 41 -6.22 -1.17 5.50
CA SER A 41 -5.39 -0.19 6.20
C SER A 41 -4.22 0.27 5.33
N LEU A 42 -3.60 -0.65 4.58
CA LEU A 42 -2.51 -0.32 3.67
C LEU A 42 -2.95 0.64 2.56
N ILE A 43 -4.07 0.39 1.88
CA ILE A 43 -4.61 1.32 0.88
C ILE A 43 -4.89 2.67 1.53
N ARG A 44 -5.63 2.68 2.64
CA ARG A 44 -6.06 3.92 3.29
C ARG A 44 -4.87 4.82 3.64
N PHE A 45 -3.81 4.25 4.23
CA PHE A 45 -2.61 5.02 4.55
C PHE A 45 -1.81 5.43 3.31
N TYR A 46 -1.83 4.60 2.25
CA TYR A 46 -1.18 4.93 0.99
C TYR A 46 -1.86 6.12 0.29
N GLU A 47 -3.19 6.08 0.16
CA GLU A 47 -3.99 7.18 -0.40
C GLU A 47 -3.83 8.48 0.38
N ALA A 48 -3.78 8.40 1.71
CA ALA A 48 -3.51 9.56 2.54
C ALA A 48 -2.10 10.13 2.30
N SER A 49 -1.10 9.26 2.08
CA SER A 49 0.27 9.69 1.74
C SER A 49 0.34 10.35 0.34
N LEU A 50 -0.49 9.91 -0.61
CA LEU A 50 -0.63 10.56 -1.91
C LEU A 50 -1.28 11.94 -1.79
N SER A 51 -2.26 12.08 -0.91
CA SER A 51 -2.92 13.37 -0.64
C SER A 51 -1.91 14.40 -0.10
N ASP A 52 -1.01 13.99 0.79
CA ASP A 52 0.08 14.85 1.30
C ASP A 52 1.06 15.26 0.18
N LEU A 53 1.35 14.34 -0.75
CA LEU A 53 2.18 14.64 -1.92
C LEU A 53 1.49 15.62 -2.88
N GLU A 54 0.19 15.45 -3.11
CA GLU A 54 -0.63 16.38 -3.90
C GLU A 54 -0.68 17.77 -3.27
N GLU A 55 -0.81 17.86 -1.95
CA GLU A 55 -0.73 19.13 -1.21
C GLU A 55 0.67 19.76 -1.33
N THR A 56 1.73 18.96 -1.23
CA THR A 56 3.11 19.42 -1.43
C THR A 56 3.28 20.01 -2.83
N ILE A 57 2.74 19.34 -3.85
CA ILE A 57 2.74 19.81 -5.24
C ILE A 57 1.95 21.13 -5.37
N SER A 58 0.80 21.24 -4.72
CA SER A 58 -0.04 22.45 -4.81
C SER A 58 0.63 23.68 -4.18
N LYS A 59 1.43 23.47 -3.13
CA LYS A 59 2.20 24.52 -2.43
C LYS A 59 3.53 24.84 -3.13
N THR A 60 4.02 23.95 -3.99
CA THR A 60 5.27 24.15 -4.73
C THR A 60 5.09 25.21 -5.81
N LYS A 61 6.04 26.15 -5.92
CA LYS A 61 6.00 27.19 -6.96
C LYS A 61 6.16 26.57 -8.35
N LYS A 62 5.53 27.19 -9.35
CA LYS A 62 5.55 26.67 -10.74
C LYS A 62 6.95 26.62 -11.35
N ASP A 63 7.85 27.50 -10.90
CA ASP A 63 9.24 27.63 -11.33
C ASP A 63 10.23 26.86 -10.43
N ASP A 64 9.74 26.14 -9.41
CA ASP A 64 10.59 25.33 -8.55
C ASP A 64 11.24 24.20 -9.36
N PRO A 65 12.58 24.05 -9.33
CA PRO A 65 13.26 22.99 -10.07
C PRO A 65 12.82 21.57 -9.67
N LYS A 66 12.28 21.38 -8.46
CA LYS A 66 11.76 20.09 -7.97
C LYS A 66 10.36 19.77 -8.47
N MET A 67 9.64 20.70 -9.09
CA MET A 67 8.27 20.49 -9.53
C MET A 67 8.13 19.29 -10.48
N ALA A 68 9.09 19.12 -11.40
CA ALA A 68 9.10 17.98 -12.32
C ALA A 68 9.28 16.65 -11.57
N TYR A 69 10.16 16.63 -10.56
CA TYR A 69 10.37 15.45 -9.71
C TYR A 69 9.10 15.06 -8.96
N TYR A 70 8.43 16.02 -8.29
CA TYR A 70 7.22 15.72 -7.54
C TYR A 70 6.08 15.20 -8.42
N ARG A 71 5.89 15.76 -9.63
CA ARG A 71 4.89 15.26 -10.58
C ARG A 71 5.17 13.84 -11.03
N SER A 72 6.44 13.54 -11.36
CA SER A 72 6.84 12.17 -11.71
C SER A 72 6.63 11.20 -10.56
N LEU A 73 6.97 11.61 -9.33
CA LEU A 73 6.73 10.83 -8.13
C LEU A 73 5.24 10.54 -7.92
N LEU A 74 4.37 11.56 -8.09
CA LEU A 74 2.93 11.38 -7.99
C LEU A 74 2.39 10.39 -9.01
N ILE A 75 2.84 10.48 -10.27
CA ILE A 75 2.42 9.54 -11.33
C ILE A 75 2.83 8.10 -10.98
N LEU A 76 4.09 7.90 -10.57
CA LEU A 76 4.61 6.57 -10.23
C LEU A 76 3.88 5.97 -9.04
N THR A 77 3.60 6.77 -8.01
CA THR A 77 2.93 6.32 -6.80
C THR A 77 1.44 6.07 -7.04
N LYS A 78 0.76 6.88 -7.86
CA LYS A 78 -0.61 6.60 -8.34
C LYS A 78 -0.71 5.30 -9.13
N LYS A 79 0.31 4.94 -9.92
CA LYS A 79 0.36 3.63 -10.60
C LYS A 79 0.41 2.49 -9.59
N VAL A 80 1.22 2.61 -8.53
CA VAL A 80 1.30 1.61 -7.46
C VAL A 80 -0.03 1.50 -6.70
N GLU A 81 -0.73 2.61 -6.45
CA GLU A 81 -2.09 2.61 -5.87
C GLU A 81 -3.04 1.72 -6.69
N LEU A 82 -3.03 1.90 -8.01
CA LEU A 82 -3.87 1.14 -8.93
C LEU A 82 -3.51 -0.35 -8.94
N GLU A 83 -2.22 -0.67 -8.97
CA GLU A 83 -1.74 -2.07 -8.92
C GLU A 83 -2.11 -2.76 -7.60
N LEU A 84 -2.06 -2.03 -6.49
CA LEU A 84 -2.48 -2.53 -5.18
C LEU A 84 -3.99 -2.83 -5.17
N LYS A 85 -4.82 -1.90 -5.64
CA LYS A 85 -6.27 -2.10 -5.76
C LYS A 85 -6.62 -3.30 -6.63
N ASN A 86 -5.94 -3.45 -7.77
CA ASN A 86 -6.14 -4.61 -8.65
C ASN A 86 -5.72 -5.92 -7.99
N SER A 87 -4.61 -5.92 -7.24
CA SER A 87 -4.17 -7.12 -6.51
C SER A 87 -5.20 -7.56 -5.47
N ILE A 88 -5.83 -6.61 -4.79
CA ILE A 88 -6.88 -6.91 -3.79
C ILE A 88 -8.12 -7.49 -4.45
N LEU A 89 -8.55 -6.97 -5.60
CA LEU A 89 -9.63 -7.58 -6.38
C LEU A 89 -9.29 -9.02 -6.76
N SER A 90 -8.05 -9.29 -7.18
CA SER A 90 -7.60 -10.66 -7.49
C SER A 90 -7.66 -11.58 -6.27
N PHE A 91 -7.27 -11.11 -5.09
CA PHE A 91 -7.38 -11.91 -3.85
C PHE A 91 -8.84 -12.14 -3.43
N GLN A 92 -9.72 -11.17 -3.63
CA GLN A 92 -11.17 -11.34 -3.39
C GLN A 92 -11.79 -12.35 -4.35
N ASN A 93 -11.32 -12.42 -5.60
CA ASN A 93 -11.75 -13.45 -6.55
C ASN A 93 -11.29 -14.84 -6.09
N LEU A 94 -10.01 -14.98 -5.74
CA LEU A 94 -9.46 -16.23 -5.22
C LEU A 94 -10.23 -16.72 -3.98
N PHE A 95 -10.60 -15.80 -3.08
CA PHE A 95 -11.41 -16.15 -1.91
C PHE A 95 -12.77 -16.74 -2.31
N ARG A 96 -13.46 -16.16 -3.30
CA ARG A 96 -14.73 -16.68 -3.81
C ARG A 96 -14.58 -18.05 -4.47
N ASP A 97 -13.49 -18.26 -5.21
CA ASP A 97 -13.18 -19.57 -5.81
C ASP A 97 -12.98 -20.64 -4.72
N LEU A 98 -12.41 -20.27 -3.56
CA LEU A 98 -12.28 -21.18 -2.42
C LEU A 98 -13.63 -21.53 -1.76
N GLU A 99 -14.57 -20.59 -1.74
CA GLU A 99 -15.95 -20.86 -1.27
C GLU A 99 -16.65 -21.87 -2.18
N GLU A 100 -16.48 -21.76 -3.50
CA GLU A 100 -17.05 -22.73 -4.45
C GLU A 100 -16.43 -24.13 -4.27
N ILE A 101 -15.11 -24.21 -4.06
CA ILE A 101 -14.43 -25.48 -3.78
C ILE A 101 -14.91 -26.09 -2.46
N HIS A 102 -15.17 -25.27 -1.43
CA HIS A 102 -15.73 -25.75 -0.17
C HIS A 102 -17.07 -26.48 -0.38
N ASP A 103 -17.93 -25.96 -1.26
CA ASP A 103 -19.21 -26.60 -1.59
C ASP A 103 -18.99 -27.96 -2.29
N PHE A 104 -18.06 -28.05 -3.24
CA PHE A 104 -17.71 -29.32 -3.87
C PHE A 104 -17.11 -30.33 -2.89
N VAL A 105 -16.33 -29.88 -1.91
CA VAL A 105 -15.79 -30.77 -0.87
C VAL A 105 -16.93 -31.40 -0.07
N HIS A 106 -17.97 -30.63 0.29
CA HIS A 106 -19.16 -31.16 0.95
C HIS A 106 -19.96 -32.13 0.09
N GLU A 107 -19.98 -31.93 -1.23
CA GLU A 107 -20.62 -32.87 -2.17
C GLU A 107 -19.86 -34.21 -2.27
N ILE A 108 -18.52 -34.16 -2.34
CA ILE A 108 -17.67 -35.36 -2.47
C ILE A 108 -17.58 -36.14 -1.15
N TYR A 109 -17.56 -35.42 -0.02
CA TYR A 109 -17.48 -35.99 1.32
C TYR A 109 -18.71 -35.59 2.17
N PRO A 110 -19.91 -36.14 1.86
CA PRO A 110 -21.08 -35.93 2.69
C PRO A 110 -20.86 -36.59 4.06
N ALA A 111 -21.12 -35.86 5.14
CA ALA A 111 -21.11 -36.37 6.51
C ALA A 111 -22.27 -37.35 6.77
#